data_AF-A0A920FGR4-F1
#
_entry.id   AF-A0A920FGR4-F1
#
_cell.length_a   1.000
_cell.length_b   1.000
_cell.length_c   1.000
_cell.angle_alpha   90.00
_cell.angle_beta   90.00
_cell.angle_gamma   90.00
#
_symmetry.space_group_name_H-M   'P 1'
#
loop_
_entity.id
_entity.type
_entity.pdbx_description
1 polymer ?
#
loop_
_entity_poly.entity_id
_entity_poly.type
_entity_poly.pdbx_seq_one_letter_code
_entity_poly.pdbx_strand_id
1 'polypeptide(L)'
;MLFLIQIIFGTQVRQLVDHWLMNNQRADLEFSEYIYFVIHRSYAILIVLFGLGLGVYNYLKKLHIKSIYIFLALLMSEVVFGKILADFNIPHLFQALHLVFALVAFGVLVNLFLNLKISK
;
A
#
# COMPACT_ATOMS: atom_id res chain seq x y z
N MET A 1 -3.00 -12.39 2.62
CA MET A 1 -1.56 -12.52 2.95
C MET A 1 -0.72 -11.40 2.37
N LEU A 2 -0.76 -11.14 1.05
CA LEU A 2 0.03 -10.07 0.40
C LEU A 2 -0.11 -8.69 1.09
N PHE A 3 -1.34 -8.21 1.26
CA PHE A 3 -1.59 -6.91 1.91
C PHE A 3 -1.13 -6.83 3.37
N LEU A 4 -1.17 -7.94 4.12
CA LEU A 4 -0.69 -7.96 5.52
C LEU A 4 0.82 -7.78 5.58
N ILE A 5 1.55 -8.41 4.67
CA ILE A 5 3.01 -8.26 4.56
C ILE A 5 3.35 -6.80 4.22
N GLN A 6 2.59 -6.17 3.31
CA GLN A 6 2.76 -4.75 2.99
C GLN A 6 2.54 -3.85 4.20
N ILE A 7 1.50 -4.11 5.00
CA ILE A 7 1.20 -3.35 6.21
C ILE A 7 2.33 -3.52 7.23
N ILE A 8 2.83 -4.74 7.46
CA ILE A 8 3.95 -5.00 8.38
C ILE A 8 5.18 -4.20 7.95
N PHE A 9 5.62 -4.35 6.70
CA PHE A 9 6.78 -3.57 6.22
C PHE A 9 6.53 -2.06 6.20
N GLY A 10 5.31 -1.62 5.90
CA GLY A 10 4.93 -0.21 5.97
C GLY A 10 5.05 0.36 7.39
N THR A 11 4.67 -0.42 8.41
CA THR A 11 4.86 -0.01 9.81
C THR A 11 6.33 0.09 10.21
N GLN A 12 7.19 -0.82 9.72
CA GLN A 12 8.63 -0.75 9.95
C GLN A 12 9.24 0.52 9.34
N VAL A 13 8.87 0.83 8.09
CA VAL A 13 9.29 2.08 7.42
C VAL A 13 8.78 3.31 8.17
N ARG A 14 7.55 3.27 8.70
CA ARG A 14 6.99 4.38 9.47
C ARG A 14 7.75 4.64 10.77
N GLN A 15 8.04 3.59 11.54
CA GLN A 15 8.80 3.66 12.80
C GLN A 15 10.19 4.23 12.56
N LEU A 16 10.82 3.77 11.49
CA LEU A 16 12.13 4.24 11.06
C LEU A 16 12.12 5.74 10.72
N VAL A 17 11.16 6.16 9.89
CA VAL A 17 11.00 7.57 9.50
C VAL A 17 10.70 8.46 10.71
N ASP A 18 9.87 8.00 11.65
CA ASP A 18 9.61 8.73 12.90
C ASP A 18 10.87 8.92 13.73
N HIS A 19 11.68 7.87 13.87
CA HIS A 19 12.94 7.94 14.62
C HIS A 19 13.88 9.00 14.02
N TRP A 20 14.01 9.04 12.69
CA TRP A 20 14.84 10.05 12.01
C TRP A 20 14.30 11.47 12.17
N LEU A 21 12.98 11.65 12.05
CA LEU A 21 12.35 12.97 12.21
C LEU A 21 12.55 13.52 13.62
N MET A 22 12.56 12.66 14.64
CA MET A 22 12.82 13.06 16.03
C MET A 22 14.29 13.42 16.27
N ASN A 23 15.23 12.70 15.66
CA ASN A 23 16.67 12.89 15.90
C ASN A 23 17.34 13.85 14.90
N ASN A 24 16.62 14.36 13.90
CA ASN A 24 17.16 15.17 12.79
C ASN A 24 18.24 14.46 11.95
N GLN A 25 18.21 13.12 11.93
CA GLN A 25 19.24 12.26 11.33
C GLN A 25 18.88 11.77 9.92
N ARG A 26 18.13 12.55 9.14
CA ARG A 26 17.65 12.11 7.82
C ARG A 26 18.79 11.71 6.85
N ALA A 27 20.02 12.14 7.10
CA ALA A 27 21.21 11.81 6.31
C ALA A 27 21.90 10.49 6.72
N ASP A 28 21.63 9.97 7.92
CA ASP A 28 22.36 8.84 8.53
C ASP A 28 21.57 7.54 8.37
N LEU A 29 21.22 7.24 7.13
CA LEU A 29 20.43 6.06 6.79
C LEU A 29 21.32 4.80 6.88
N GLU A 30 21.25 4.09 8.00
CA GLU A 30 21.98 2.83 8.16
C GLU A 30 21.52 1.81 7.11
N PHE A 31 22.44 0.96 6.61
CA PHE A 31 22.14 0.02 5.52
C PHE A 31 20.97 -0.93 5.86
N SER A 32 20.83 -1.29 7.13
CA SER A 32 19.74 -2.13 7.66
C SER A 32 18.38 -1.45 7.63
N GLU A 33 18.33 -0.13 7.62
CA GLU A 33 17.09 0.66 7.60
C GLU A 33 16.57 0.84 6.17
N TYR A 34 17.49 0.99 5.22
CA TYR A 34 17.20 1.05 3.78
C TYR A 34 16.53 -0.23 3.27
N ILE A 35 16.84 -1.40 3.83
CA ILE A 35 16.29 -2.68 3.35
C ILE A 35 14.77 -2.76 3.54
N TYR A 36 14.23 -2.24 4.65
CA TYR A 36 12.79 -2.23 4.91
C TYR A 36 12.05 -1.38 3.88
N PHE A 37 12.62 -0.22 3.54
CA PHE A 37 12.09 0.66 2.50
C PHE A 37 12.08 -0.02 1.12
N VAL A 38 13.19 -0.68 0.75
CA VAL A 38 13.28 -1.40 -0.53
C VAL A 38 12.30 -2.56 -0.60
N ILE A 39 12.16 -3.34 0.48
CA ILE A 39 11.20 -4.45 0.54
C ILE A 39 9.77 -3.90 0.43
N HIS A 40 9.42 -2.89 1.22
CA HIS A 40 8.08 -2.28 1.20
C HIS A 40 7.71 -1.78 -0.21
N ARG A 41 8.63 -1.07 -0.88
CA ARG A 41 8.42 -0.55 -2.24
C ARG A 41 8.29 -1.68 -3.26
N SER A 42 9.16 -2.68 -3.19
CA SER A 42 9.13 -3.82 -4.13
C SER A 42 7.85 -4.65 -3.97
N TYR A 43 7.39 -4.83 -2.73
CA TYR A 43 6.17 -5.55 -2.44
C TYR A 43 4.92 -4.75 -2.84
N ALA A 44 4.97 -3.41 -2.79
CA ALA A 44 3.94 -2.55 -3.36
C ALA A 44 3.77 -2.79 -4.87
N ILE A 45 4.86 -2.94 -5.62
CA ILE A 45 4.83 -3.23 -7.06
C ILE A 45 4.13 -4.57 -7.33
N LEU A 46 4.44 -5.60 -6.55
CA LEU A 46 3.76 -6.90 -6.66
C LEU A 46 2.26 -6.79 -6.41
N ILE A 47 1.85 -5.98 -5.44
CA ILE A 47 0.44 -5.74 -5.14
C ILE A 47 -0.26 -4.97 -6.28
N VAL A 48 0.41 -3.99 -6.88
CA VAL A 48 -0.09 -3.27 -8.07
C VAL A 48 -0.32 -4.25 -9.22
N LEU A 49 0.66 -5.11 -9.52
CA LEU A 49 0.52 -6.13 -10.56
C LEU A 49 -0.64 -7.09 -10.27
N PHE A 50 -0.78 -7.52 -9.02
CA PHE A 50 -1.91 -8.34 -8.58
C PHE A 50 -3.26 -7.63 -8.77
N GLY A 51 -3.37 -6.37 -8.34
CA GLY A 51 -4.57 -5.56 -8.51
C GLY A 51 -4.94 -5.35 -9.98
N LEU A 52 -3.96 -5.06 -10.83
CA LEU A 52 -4.16 -4.93 -12.28
C LEU A 52 -4.63 -6.26 -12.88
N GLY A 53 -4.03 -7.38 -12.48
CA GLY A 53 -4.47 -8.72 -12.87
C GLY A 53 -5.93 -9.00 -12.49
N LEU A 54 -6.35 -8.63 -11.28
CA LEU A 54 -7.76 -8.72 -10.87
C LEU A 54 -8.67 -7.84 -11.73
N GLY A 55 -8.26 -6.61 -12.04
CA GLY A 55 -9.00 -5.70 -12.92
C GLY A 55 -9.19 -6.28 -14.33
N VAL A 56 -8.12 -6.80 -14.92
CA VAL A 56 -8.16 -7.47 -16.23
C VAL A 56 -9.07 -8.69 -16.18
N TYR A 57 -8.95 -9.54 -15.16
CA TYR A 57 -9.81 -10.71 -15.00
C TYR A 57 -11.29 -10.32 -14.88
N ASN A 58 -11.62 -9.33 -14.05
CA ASN A 58 -12.98 -8.80 -13.86
C ASN A 58 -13.59 -8.30 -15.18
N TYR A 59 -12.78 -7.64 -16.00
CA TYR A 59 -13.18 -7.15 -17.32
C TYR A 59 -13.39 -8.29 -18.32
N LEU A 60 -12.40 -9.18 -18.49
CA LEU A 60 -12.46 -10.27 -19.47
C LEU A 60 -13.59 -11.26 -19.18
N LYS A 61 -13.87 -11.51 -17.89
CA LYS A 61 -14.96 -12.40 -17.46
C LYS A 61 -16.31 -11.69 -17.32
N LYS A 62 -16.40 -10.39 -17.60
CA LYS A 62 -17.62 -9.58 -17.47
C LYS A 62 -18.32 -9.75 -16.12
N LEU A 63 -17.53 -9.81 -15.04
CA LEU A 63 -18.07 -10.05 -13.69
C LEU A 63 -18.66 -8.77 -13.07
N HIS A 64 -18.30 -7.60 -13.60
CA HIS A 64 -18.81 -6.28 -13.15
C HIS A 64 -18.68 -6.02 -11.65
N ILE A 65 -17.67 -6.61 -10.99
CA ILE A 65 -17.44 -6.47 -9.55
C ILE A 65 -16.85 -5.08 -9.29
N LYS A 66 -17.66 -4.17 -8.76
CA LYS A 66 -17.28 -2.76 -8.49
C LYS A 66 -16.14 -2.63 -7.49
N SER A 67 -16.08 -3.49 -6.48
CA SER A 67 -15.05 -3.45 -5.43
C SER A 67 -13.64 -3.65 -5.96
N ILE A 68 -13.46 -4.38 -7.07
CA ILE A 68 -12.15 -4.53 -7.72
C ILE A 68 -11.66 -3.20 -8.30
N TYR A 69 -12.55 -2.41 -8.92
CA TYR A 69 -12.18 -1.10 -9.47
C TYR A 69 -11.91 -0.07 -8.36
N ILE A 70 -12.70 -0.09 -7.28
CA ILE A 70 -12.47 0.75 -6.11
C ILE A 70 -11.10 0.42 -5.48
N PHE A 71 -10.81 -0.86 -5.31
CA PHE A 71 -9.51 -1.32 -4.81
C PHE A 71 -8.36 -0.83 -5.68
N LEU A 72 -8.48 -0.93 -7.00
CA LEU A 72 -7.48 -0.42 -7.95
C LEU A 72 -7.27 1.09 -7.82
N ALA A 73 -8.33 1.88 -7.75
CA ALA A 73 -8.22 3.33 -7.60
C ALA A 73 -7.51 3.72 -6.29
N LEU A 74 -7.85 3.05 -5.18
CA LEU A 74 -7.17 3.24 -3.90
C LEU A 74 -5.70 2.83 -3.98
N LEU A 75 -5.40 1.68 -4.59
CA LEU A 75 -4.04 1.18 -4.73
C LEU A 75 -3.15 2.10 -5.57
N MET A 76 -3.69 2.69 -6.65
CA MET A 76 -2.95 3.68 -7.43
C MET A 76 -2.71 4.97 -6.64
N SER A 77 -3.69 5.41 -5.85
CA SER A 77 -3.55 6.57 -4.97
C SER A 77 -2.45 6.33 -3.92
N GLU A 78 -2.39 5.12 -3.36
CA GLU A 78 -1.37 4.71 -2.38
C GLU A 78 0.05 4.78 -2.93
N VAL A 79 0.26 4.37 -4.19
CA VAL A 79 1.56 4.49 -4.85
C VAL A 79 1.96 5.96 -5.01
N VAL A 80 1.00 6.82 -5.37
CA VAL A 80 1.24 8.27 -5.50
C VAL A 80 1.58 8.88 -4.14
N PHE A 81 0.81 8.58 -3.09
CA PHE A 81 1.06 9.08 -1.74
C PHE A 81 2.40 8.59 -1.20
N GLY A 82 2.73 7.31 -1.37
CA GLY A 82 4.03 6.75 -1.00
C GLY A 82 5.19 7.44 -1.71
N LYS A 83 5.05 7.76 -3.01
CA LYS A 83 6.08 8.51 -3.75
C LYS A 83 6.22 9.94 -3.23
N ILE A 84 5.11 10.62 -2.96
CA ILE A 84 5.12 11.97 -2.38
C ILE A 84 5.83 11.96 -1.02
N LEU A 85 5.56 10.97 -0.17
CA LEU A 85 6.22 10.85 1.13
C LEU A 85 7.72 10.65 1.02
N ALA A 86 8.16 9.81 0.06
CA ALA A 86 9.58 9.56 -0.17
C ALA A 86 10.32 10.82 -0.66
N ASP A 87 9.69 11.61 -1.53
CA ASP A 87 10.35 12.74 -2.19
C ASP A 87 10.21 14.07 -1.42
N PHE A 88 9.08 14.33 -0.76
CA PHE A 88 8.69 15.66 -0.28
C PHE A 88 8.72 15.80 1.25
N ASN A 89 9.85 15.52 1.88
CA ASN A 89 10.05 15.70 3.34
C ASN A 89 8.90 15.20 4.23
N ILE A 90 8.23 14.12 3.82
CA ILE A 90 7.14 13.45 4.55
C ILE A 90 6.04 14.44 4.97
N PRO A 91 5.22 14.96 4.03
CA PRO A 91 4.19 15.92 4.37
C PRO A 91 3.09 15.24 5.20
N HIS A 92 2.74 15.82 6.36
CA HIS A 92 1.79 15.22 7.31
C HIS A 92 0.43 14.84 6.69
N LEU A 93 -0.08 15.65 5.75
CA LEU A 93 -1.33 15.35 5.06
C LEU A 93 -1.24 14.05 4.27
N PHE A 94 -0.21 13.89 3.43
CA PHE A 94 -0.04 12.69 2.62
C PHE A 94 0.25 11.47 3.47
N GLN A 95 0.83 11.64 4.65
CA GLN A 95 1.06 10.57 5.61
C GLN A 95 -0.27 10.06 6.20
N ALA A 96 -1.16 10.97 6.59
CA ALA A 96 -2.49 10.61 7.07
C ALA A 96 -3.33 9.96 5.95
N LEU A 97 -3.30 10.54 4.74
CA LEU A 97 -4.00 10.00 3.58
C LEU A 97 -3.51 8.60 3.24
N HIS A 98 -2.19 8.37 3.23
CA HIS A 98 -1.61 7.06 2.97
C HIS A 98 -2.14 5.99 3.93
N LEU A 99 -2.18 6.28 5.23
CA LEU A 99 -2.67 5.32 6.22
C LEU A 99 -4.17 5.03 6.07
N VAL A 100 -4.99 6.06 5.88
CA VAL A 100 -6.44 5.92 5.72
C VAL A 100 -6.76 5.16 4.43
N PHE A 101 -6.10 5.48 3.33
CA PHE A 101 -6.33 4.81 2.04
C PHE A 101 -5.85 3.36 2.07
N ALA A 102 -4.70 3.06 2.70
CA ALA A 102 -4.26 1.69 2.95
C ALA A 102 -5.32 0.88 3.72
N LEU A 103 -5.88 1.47 4.78
CA LEU A 103 -6.91 0.84 5.61
C LEU A 103 -8.19 0.57 4.81
N VAL A 104 -8.67 1.54 4.04
CA VAL A 104 -9.86 1.38 3.20
C VAL A 104 -9.60 0.34 2.10
N ALA A 105 -8.44 0.37 1.45
CA ALA A 105 -8.07 -0.61 0.43
C ALA A 105 -8.04 -2.03 1.01
N PHE A 106 -7.49 -2.20 2.21
CA PHE A 106 -7.51 -3.47 2.93
C PHE A 106 -8.94 -3.93 3.24
N GLY A 107 -9.81 -3.04 3.74
CA GLY A 107 -11.22 -3.34 3.99
C GLY A 107 -11.97 -3.78 2.73
N VAL A 108 -11.75 -3.09 1.61
CA VAL A 108 -12.34 -3.44 0.31
C VAL A 108 -11.87 -4.83 -0.14
N LEU A 109 -10.59 -5.15 0.04
CA LEU A 109 -10.03 -6.46 -0.30
C LEU A 109 -10.60 -7.59 0.58
N VAL A 110 -10.77 -7.35 1.88
CA VAL A 110 -11.41 -8.29 2.81
C VAL A 110 -12.87 -8.52 2.41
N ASN A 111 -13.63 -7.47 2.11
CA ASN A 111 -15.01 -7.57 1.64
C ASN A 111 -15.10 -8.39 0.33
N LEU A 112 -14.19 -8.16 -0.62
CA LEU A 112 -14.12 -8.95 -1.85
C LEU A 112 -13.90 -10.45 -1.53
N PHE A 113 -12.95 -10.76 -0.65
CA PHE A 113 -12.65 -12.14 -0.25
C PHE A 113 -13.84 -12.84 0.42
N LEU A 114 -14.56 -12.15 1.32
CA LEU A 114 -15.73 -12.70 2.01
C LEU A 114 -16.86 -12.98 1.02
N ASN A 115 -17.18 -12.04 0.13
CA ASN A 115 -18.25 -12.21 -0.86
C ASN A 115 -17.96 -13.35 -1.84
N LEU A 116 -16.70 -13.55 -2.22
CA LEU A 116 -16.30 -14.69 -3.07
C LEU A 116 -16.42 -16.04 -2.36
N LYS A 117 -16.28 -16.09 -1.03
CA LYS A 117 -16.47 -17.31 -0.24
C LYS A 117 -17.94 -17.64 -0.01
N ILE A 118 -18.79 -16.63 0.20
CA ILE A 118 -20.22 -16.81 0.48
C ILE A 118 -20.99 -17.20 -0.79
N SER A 119 -20.51 -16.79 -1.97
CA SER A 119 -21.13 -17.11 -3.27
C SER A 119 -20.79 -18.52 -3.80
N LYS A 120 -20.08 -19.36 -3.04
CA LYS A 120 -19.79 -20.76 -3.35
C LYS A 120 -20.60 -21.67 -2.45
#